data_AF-A0A969PZB7-F1
#
_entry.id   AF-A0A969PZB7-F1
#
_cell.length_a   1.000
_cell.length_b   1.000
_cell.length_c   1.000
_cell.angle_alpha   90.00
_cell.angle_beta   90.00
_cell.angle_gamma   90.00
#
_symmetry.space_group_name_H-M   'P 1'
#
loop_
_entity.id
_entity.type
_entity.pdbx_description
1 polymer ?
#
loop_
_entity_poly.entity_id
_entity_poly.type
_entity_poly.pdbx_seq_one_letter_code
_entity_poly.pdbx_strand_id
1 'polypeptide(L)'
;DPVERLRYVHGQTGKSKAMTEAIGARQMTEMSKVSPALFMALGARLYTSLGISDVMKPVMNTIVTNVPGPPVPIYSAGAKLLHMQGLLCLVDGMGLGHVVQSYLRAGDHRLHRAERGPRQNQEDARAHRG
;
A
#
# COMPACT_ATOMS: atom_id res chain seq x y z
N ASP A 1 39.29 -48.50 26.24
CA ASP A 1 39.25 -49.22 24.96
C ASP A 1 38.84 -48.25 23.83
N PRO A 2 39.60 -48.18 22.70
CA PRO A 2 39.24 -47.34 21.55
C PRO A 2 37.88 -47.67 20.91
N VAL A 3 37.44 -48.93 20.93
CA VAL A 3 36.14 -49.33 20.35
C VAL A 3 34.98 -48.80 21.19
N GLU A 4 35.12 -48.87 22.51
CA GLU A 4 34.14 -48.37 23.48
C GLU A 4 33.99 -46.84 23.39
N ARG A 5 35.09 -46.10 23.23
CA ARG A 5 35.07 -44.64 23.00
C ARG A 5 34.37 -44.27 21.70
N LEU A 6 34.61 -45.00 20.61
CA LEU A 6 33.95 -44.74 19.33
C LEU A 6 32.44 -44.98 19.42
N ARG A 7 32.02 -46.07 20.09
CA ARG A 7 30.60 -46.36 20.35
C ARG A 7 29.95 -45.29 21.23
N TYR A 8 30.68 -44.79 22.23
CA TYR A 8 30.21 -43.70 23.08
C TYR A 8 30.01 -42.41 22.27
N VAL A 9 31.00 -41.98 21.50
CA VAL A 9 30.90 -40.78 20.64
C VAL A 9 29.78 -40.95 19.62
N HIS A 10 29.68 -42.10 18.95
CA HIS A 10 28.61 -42.37 17.99
C HIS A 10 27.22 -42.30 18.64
N GLY A 11 27.06 -42.86 19.84
CA GLY A 11 25.82 -42.79 20.62
C GLY A 11 25.47 -41.35 21.04
N GLN A 12 26.46 -40.55 21.43
CA GLN A 12 26.24 -39.13 21.75
C GLN A 12 25.91 -38.29 20.51
N THR A 13 26.56 -38.55 19.37
CA THR A 13 26.26 -37.89 18.09
C THR A 13 24.86 -38.25 17.59
N GLY A 14 24.41 -39.50 17.75
CA GLY A 14 23.04 -39.91 17.43
C GLY A 14 21.99 -39.20 18.27
N LYS A 15 22.22 -39.06 19.57
CA LYS A 15 21.36 -38.29 20.48
C LYS A 15 21.32 -36.80 20.14
N SER A 16 22.46 -36.22 19.74
CA SER A 16 22.53 -34.83 19.25
C SER A 16 21.71 -34.62 17.99
N LYS A 17 21.74 -35.55 17.02
CA LYS A 17 20.92 -35.46 15.80
C LYS A 17 19.42 -35.51 16.09
N ALA A 18 18.98 -36.38 17.00
CA ALA A 18 17.58 -36.45 17.43
C ALA A 18 17.12 -35.17 18.14
N MET A 19 18.02 -34.51 18.90
CA MET A 19 17.77 -33.20 19.49
C MET A 19 17.71 -32.08 18.42
N THR A 20 18.55 -32.12 17.39
CA THR A 20 18.51 -31.18 16.26
C THR A 20 17.24 -31.32 15.41
N GLU A 21 16.76 -32.55 15.20
CA GLU A 21 15.53 -32.83 14.45
C GLU A 21 14.27 -32.35 15.19
N ALA A 22 14.23 -32.49 16.52
CA ALA A 22 13.17 -31.94 17.37
C ALA A 22 13.17 -30.39 17.45
N ILE A 23 14.31 -29.75 17.17
CA ILE A 23 14.42 -28.28 17.06
C ILE A 23 13.88 -27.79 15.71
N GLY A 24 13.65 -28.66 14.72
CA GLY A 24 13.16 -28.30 13.39
C GLY A 24 11.77 -27.66 13.37
N ALA A 25 10.81 -28.16 14.16
CA ALA A 25 9.45 -27.62 14.18
C ALA A 25 9.38 -26.21 14.82
N ARG A 26 10.19 -25.98 15.86
CA ARG A 26 10.32 -24.67 16.51
C ARG A 26 11.13 -23.72 15.64
N GLN A 27 12.18 -24.18 14.95
CA GLN A 27 12.91 -23.38 13.95
C GLN A 27 12.06 -23.02 12.73
N MET A 28 11.15 -23.88 12.25
CA MET A 28 10.21 -23.51 11.18
C MET A 28 9.23 -22.41 11.62
N THR A 29 8.75 -22.49 12.86
CA THR A 29 7.85 -21.48 13.46
C THR A 29 8.60 -20.17 13.78
N GLU A 30 9.87 -20.25 14.17
CA GLU A 30 10.73 -19.07 14.33
C GLU A 30 11.17 -18.50 12.97
N MET A 31 11.40 -19.32 11.93
CA MET A 31 11.71 -18.86 10.57
C MET A 31 10.53 -18.08 9.96
N SER A 32 9.29 -18.47 10.27
CA SER A 32 8.10 -17.66 9.94
C SER A 32 8.02 -16.32 10.69
N LYS A 33 8.72 -16.17 11.81
CA LYS A 33 8.93 -14.87 12.48
C LYS A 33 10.14 -14.10 11.94
N VAL A 34 11.12 -14.79 11.37
CA VAL A 34 12.37 -14.20 10.84
C VAL A 34 12.15 -13.49 9.50
N SER A 35 11.15 -13.88 8.70
CA SER A 35 10.79 -13.11 7.51
C SER A 35 9.33 -13.31 7.07
N PRO A 36 8.37 -12.61 7.71
CA PRO A 36 7.00 -12.55 7.24
C PRO A 36 6.91 -12.12 5.77
N ALA A 37 7.81 -11.24 5.33
CA ALA A 37 7.90 -10.77 3.95
C ALA A 37 8.21 -11.88 2.95
N LEU A 38 9.11 -12.82 3.27
CA LEU A 38 9.44 -13.94 2.37
C LEU A 38 8.26 -14.88 2.21
N PHE A 39 7.59 -15.25 3.32
CA PHE A 39 6.42 -16.11 3.26
C PHE A 39 5.23 -15.44 2.57
N MET A 40 5.03 -14.14 2.79
CA MET A 40 4.05 -13.34 2.05
C MET A 40 4.36 -13.33 0.54
N ALA A 41 5.62 -13.11 0.15
CA ALA A 41 6.03 -13.11 -1.25
C ALA A 41 5.85 -14.47 -1.92
N LEU A 42 6.18 -15.56 -1.22
CA LEU A 42 5.96 -16.93 -1.71
C LEU A 42 4.47 -17.26 -1.83
N GLY A 43 3.68 -16.90 -0.82
CA GLY A 43 2.22 -17.07 -0.84
C GLY A 43 1.56 -16.27 -1.96
N ALA A 44 1.94 -15.01 -2.14
CA ALA A 44 1.46 -14.16 -3.23
C ALA A 44 1.84 -14.73 -4.60
N ARG A 45 3.07 -15.21 -4.78
CA ARG A 45 3.52 -15.82 -6.04
C ARG A 45 2.75 -17.10 -6.37
N LEU A 46 2.51 -17.95 -5.38
CA LEU A 46 1.69 -19.16 -5.53
C LEU A 46 0.23 -18.83 -5.84
N TYR A 47 -0.34 -17.83 -5.14
CA TYR A 47 -1.70 -17.34 -5.36
C TYR A 47 -1.90 -16.87 -6.82
N THR A 48 -0.95 -16.10 -7.35
CA THR A 48 -0.96 -15.65 -8.74
C THR A 48 -0.70 -16.80 -9.72
N SER A 49 0.31 -17.66 -9.49
CA SER A 49 0.67 -18.72 -10.45
C SER A 49 -0.39 -19.82 -10.59
N LEU A 50 -1.17 -20.05 -9.52
CA LEU A 50 -2.26 -21.03 -9.54
C LEU A 50 -3.56 -20.45 -10.11
N GLY A 51 -3.59 -19.18 -10.52
CA GLY A 51 -4.80 -18.53 -11.05
C GLY A 51 -5.92 -18.46 -10.02
N ILE A 52 -5.62 -18.58 -8.72
CA ILE A 52 -6.63 -18.52 -7.65
C ILE A 52 -7.29 -17.14 -7.65
N SER A 53 -6.55 -16.10 -8.05
CA SER A 53 -7.05 -14.75 -8.34
C SER A 53 -8.23 -14.71 -9.31
N ASP A 54 -8.26 -15.61 -10.31
CA ASP A 54 -9.27 -15.60 -11.37
C ASP A 54 -10.52 -16.40 -11.02
N VAL A 55 -10.39 -17.38 -10.11
CA VAL A 55 -11.47 -18.30 -9.73
C VAL A 55 -12.16 -17.86 -8.43
N MET A 56 -11.44 -17.20 -7.53
CA MET A 56 -12.03 -16.61 -6.34
C MET A 56 -12.69 -15.28 -6.66
N LYS A 57 -13.98 -15.17 -6.36
CA LYS A 57 -14.67 -13.87 -6.41
C LYS A 57 -13.91 -12.87 -5.52
N PRO A 58 -13.62 -11.66 -6.03
CA PRO A 58 -13.01 -10.63 -5.21
C PRO A 58 -13.85 -10.39 -3.96
N VAL A 59 -13.19 -10.31 -2.81
CA VAL A 59 -13.87 -10.10 -1.52
C VAL A 59 -14.58 -8.73 -1.51
N MET A 60 -14.09 -7.76 -2.29
CA MET A 60 -14.67 -6.44 -2.46
C MET A 60 -14.59 -5.99 -3.92
N ASN A 61 -15.73 -5.63 -4.52
CA ASN A 61 -15.79 -5.13 -5.90
C ASN A 61 -15.44 -3.63 -6.00
N THR A 62 -15.65 -2.86 -4.93
CA THR A 62 -15.39 -1.42 -4.90
C THR A 62 -14.72 -1.01 -3.60
N ILE A 63 -13.91 0.04 -3.67
CA ILE A 63 -13.34 0.70 -2.49
C ILE A 63 -13.73 2.17 -2.48
N VAL A 64 -14.05 2.68 -1.29
CA VAL A 64 -14.28 4.11 -1.05
C VAL A 64 -13.25 4.58 -0.04
N THR A 65 -12.39 5.52 -0.43
CA THR A 65 -11.47 6.20 0.49
C THR A 65 -12.00 7.60 0.78
N ASN A 66 -12.24 7.90 2.05
CA ASN A 66 -12.71 9.21 2.49
C ASN A 66 -11.67 9.82 3.43
N VAL A 67 -10.80 10.64 2.85
CA VAL A 67 -9.75 11.33 3.59
C VAL A 67 -10.11 12.82 3.65
N PRO A 68 -10.42 13.36 4.84
CA PRO A 68 -10.64 14.79 5.00
C PRO A 68 -9.40 15.56 4.55
N GLY A 69 -9.57 16.53 3.67
CA GLY A 69 -8.46 17.38 3.25
C GLY A 69 -8.33 18.64 4.09
N PRO A 70 -7.30 19.45 3.79
CA PRO A 70 -6.98 20.62 4.59
C PRO A 70 -8.10 21.67 4.58
N PRO A 71 -8.47 22.23 5.75
CA PRO A 71 -9.52 23.26 5.84
C PRO A 71 -9.00 24.68 5.50
N VAL A 72 -7.72 24.82 5.19
CA VAL A 72 -7.06 26.11 4.92
C VAL A 72 -6.60 26.21 3.46
N PRO A 73 -6.53 27.42 2.88
CA PRO A 73 -5.97 27.61 1.54
C PRO A 73 -4.52 27.15 1.43
N ILE A 74 -4.18 26.53 0.30
CA ILE A 74 -2.82 26.04 0.01
C ILE A 74 -2.32 26.84 -1.17
N TYR A 75 -1.07 27.29 -1.09
CA TYR A 75 -0.41 28.05 -2.15
C TYR A 75 0.88 27.35 -2.59
N SER A 76 1.17 27.41 -3.88
CA SER A 76 2.46 27.00 -4.46
C SER A 76 2.97 28.13 -5.34
N ALA A 77 4.17 28.65 -5.04
CA ALA A 77 4.75 29.81 -5.74
C ALA A 77 3.80 31.02 -5.88
N GLY A 78 2.96 31.26 -4.86
CA GLY A 78 1.94 32.32 -4.87
C GLY A 78 0.62 31.97 -5.56
N ALA A 79 0.53 30.85 -6.30
CA ALA A 79 -0.70 30.36 -6.90
C ALA A 79 -1.53 29.55 -5.89
N LYS A 80 -2.84 29.84 -5.80
CA LYS A 80 -3.78 29.14 -4.90
C LYS A 80 -4.22 27.80 -5.52
N LEU A 81 -4.25 26.74 -4.72
CA LEU A 81 -4.86 25.48 -5.09
C LEU A 81 -6.38 25.66 -5.24
N LEU A 82 -6.97 25.19 -6.34
CA LEU A 82 -8.41 25.34 -6.61
C LEU A 82 -9.18 24.04 -6.49
N HIS A 83 -8.54 22.93 -6.89
CA HIS A 83 -9.12 21.60 -6.92
C HIS A 83 -8.08 20.61 -6.40
N MET A 84 -8.55 19.69 -5.56
CA MET A 84 -7.76 18.58 -5.05
C MET A 84 -8.44 17.29 -5.49
N GLN A 85 -7.72 16.47 -6.25
CA GLN A 85 -8.20 15.18 -6.74
C GLN A 85 -7.20 14.12 -6.33
N GLY A 86 -7.66 13.14 -5.56
CA GLY A 86 -6.84 12.00 -5.17
C GLY A 86 -6.95 10.88 -6.19
N LEU A 87 -5.93 10.03 -6.19
CA LEU A 87 -5.85 8.84 -7.04
C LEU A 87 -5.73 7.60 -6.15
N LEU A 88 -6.26 6.48 -6.64
CA LEU A 88 -6.19 5.18 -5.98
C LEU A 88 -5.59 4.17 -6.95
N CYS A 89 -4.72 3.29 -6.45
CA CYS A 89 -4.28 2.13 -7.20
C CYS A 89 -5.35 1.03 -7.11
N LEU A 90 -5.92 0.65 -8.25
CA LEU A 90 -6.75 -0.55 -8.32
C LEU A 90 -5.84 -1.78 -8.27
N VAL A 91 -6.19 -2.75 -7.44
CA VAL A 91 -5.52 -4.06 -7.39
C VAL A 91 -6.43 -5.14 -7.99
N ASP A 92 -5.83 -6.28 -8.33
CA ASP A 92 -6.56 -7.42 -8.89
C ASP A 92 -7.79 -7.77 -8.03
N GLY A 93 -8.94 -7.84 -8.69
CA GLY A 93 -10.24 -8.07 -8.07
C GLY A 93 -11.05 -6.80 -7.71
N MET A 94 -10.47 -5.61 -7.75
CA MET A 94 -11.23 -4.37 -7.59
C MET A 94 -11.75 -3.85 -8.92
N GLY A 95 -13.08 -3.74 -9.06
CA GLY A 95 -13.71 -3.20 -10.26
C GLY A 95 -13.76 -1.68 -10.31
N LEU A 96 -13.87 -1.01 -9.15
CA LEU A 96 -13.97 0.45 -9.07
C LEU A 96 -13.40 1.01 -7.77
N GLY A 97 -12.89 2.24 -7.82
CA GLY A 97 -12.39 2.97 -6.67
C GLY A 97 -12.95 4.38 -6.62
N HIS A 98 -13.46 4.80 -5.47
CA HIS A 98 -13.94 6.15 -5.22
C HIS A 98 -12.99 6.87 -4.27
N VAL A 99 -12.45 8.00 -4.71
CA VAL A 99 -11.63 8.87 -3.88
C VAL A 99 -12.45 10.09 -3.46
N VAL A 100 -12.82 10.14 -2.20
CA VAL A 100 -13.55 11.24 -1.57
C VAL A 100 -12.56 12.06 -0.77
N GLN A 101 -12.42 13.31 -1.17
CA GLN A 101 -11.57 14.29 -0.50
C GLN A 101 -12.31 15.62 -0.43
N SER A 102 -12.13 16.33 0.68
CA SER A 102 -12.60 17.70 0.85
C SER A 102 -11.45 18.68 0.64
N TYR A 103 -11.71 19.84 0.04
CA TYR A 103 -10.74 20.92 -0.01
C TYR A 103 -11.46 22.27 -0.03
N LEU A 104 -11.29 23.05 1.03
CA LEU A 104 -12.05 24.28 1.31
C LEU A 104 -13.58 24.06 1.24
N ARG A 105 -14.36 24.98 1.83
CA ARG A 105 -15.82 24.94 1.63
C ARG A 105 -16.18 25.64 0.33
N ALA A 106 -17.22 25.15 -0.35
CA ALA A 106 -17.73 25.75 -1.60
C ALA A 106 -18.12 27.25 -1.48
N GLY A 107 -18.29 27.77 -0.25
CA GLY A 107 -18.46 29.20 0.01
C GLY A 107 -17.22 30.06 -0.27
N ASP A 108 -16.01 29.52 -0.09
CA ASP A 108 -14.75 30.26 -0.27
C ASP A 108 -14.35 30.43 -1.75
N HIS A 109 -14.88 29.59 -2.63
CA HIS A 109 -14.65 29.73 -4.08
C HIS A 109 -15.35 30.98 -4.65
N ARG A 110 -16.42 31.48 -4.01
CA ARG A 110 -17.11 32.71 -4.46
C ARG A 110 -16.31 33.98 -4.24
N LEU A 111 -15.38 34.01 -3.28
CA LEU A 111 -14.45 35.13 -3.12
C LEU A 111 -13.51 35.25 -4.34
N HIS A 112 -13.17 34.13 -4.98
CA HIS A 112 -12.24 34.14 -6.11
C HIS A 112 -12.83 34.74 -7.40
N ARG A 113 -14.15 34.71 -7.57
CA ARG A 113 -14.82 35.39 -8.70
C ARG A 113 -15.00 36.89 -8.44
N ALA A 114 -15.11 37.28 -7.17
CA ALA A 114 -15.23 38.68 -6.76
C ALA A 114 -13.88 39.42 -6.76
N GLU A 115 -12.76 38.71 -6.59
CA GLU A 115 -11.41 39.30 -6.56
C GLU A 115 -10.67 39.31 -7.91
N ARG A 116 -11.32 38.96 -9.02
CA ARG A 116 -10.76 39.27 -10.36
C ARG A 116 -10.75 40.78 -10.53
N GLY A 117 -9.64 41.41 -10.16
CA GLY A 117 -9.43 42.83 -10.31
C GLY A 117 -9.65 43.29 -11.77
N PRO A 118 -10.08 44.54 -11.98
CA PRO A 118 -10.48 45.07 -13.29
C PRO A 118 -9.40 45.03 -14.39
N ARG A 119 -8.14 44.70 -14.05
CA ARG A 119 -7.03 44.56 -15.01
C ARG A 119 -7.07 43.26 -15.81
N GLN A 120 -7.41 42.13 -15.19
CA GLN A 120 -7.40 40.82 -15.86
C GLN A 120 -8.59 40.63 -16.82
N ASN A 121 -9.74 41.22 -16.49
CA ASN A 121 -10.89 41.24 -17.40
C ASN A 121 -10.64 42.10 -18.67
N GLN A 122 -9.72 43.07 -18.62
CA GLN A 122 -9.37 43.88 -19.79
C GLN A 122 -8.38 43.17 -20.73
N GLU A 123 -7.52 42.30 -20.19
CA GLU A 123 -6.58 41.49 -20.98
C GLU A 123 -7.33 40.38 -21.75
N ASP A 124 -8.27 39.67 -21.10
CA ASP A 124 -9.12 38.66 -21.75
C ASP A 124 -10.03 39.29 -22.84
N ALA A 125 -10.54 40.50 -22.61
CA ALA A 125 -11.38 41.21 -23.58
C ALA A 125 -10.59 41.74 -24.81
N ARG A 126 -9.26 41.86 -24.70
CA ARG A 126 -8.37 42.21 -25.83
C ARG A 126 -7.93 40.96 -26.59
N ALA A 127 -7.75 39.83 -25.92
CA ALA A 127 -7.37 38.57 -26.56
C ALA A 127 -8.45 38.00 -27.51
N HIS A 128 -9.73 38.34 -27.30
CA HIS A 128 -10.84 37.92 -28.17
C HIS A 128 -11.20 38.92 -29.29
N ARG A 129 -10.46 40.02 -29.44
CA ARG A 129 -10.62 41.00 -30.54
C ARG A 129 -9.41 41.06 -31.49
N GLY A 130 -8.60 39.99 -31.52
CA GLY A 130 -7.53 39.78 -32.48
C GLY A 130 -7.93 38.76 -33.53
#